data_AF-A0A837D7Z2-F1
#
_entry.id   AF-A0A837D7Z2-F1
#
_cell.length_a   1.000
_cell.length_b   1.000
_cell.length_c   1.000
_cell.angle_alpha   90.00
_cell.angle_beta   90.00
_cell.angle_gamma   90.00
#
_symmetry.space_group_name_H-M   'P 1'
#
loop_
_entity.id
_entity.type
_entity.pdbx_description
1 polymer ?
#
loop_
_entity_poly.entity_id
_entity_poly.type
_entity_poly.pdbx_seq_one_letter_code
_entity_poly.pdbx_strand_id
1 'polypeptide(L)'
;MMSNPESVLTPERIRADVAELVGCDPAEIAPDANLFDLGVDSVRMMMLVERWRAAGATQVEFPDLAERAELAHWIAVLTGTDETTTSGTNTEGESA
;
A
#
# COMPACT_ATOMS: atom_id res chain seq x y z
N MET A 1 -19.05 20.12 -12.31
CA MET A 1 -19.52 19.56 -11.03
C MET A 1 -19.22 18.08 -11.01
N MET A 2 -18.04 17.72 -10.51
CA MET A 2 -17.69 16.42 -9.93
C MET A 2 -16.54 16.75 -8.98
N SER A 3 -16.92 17.20 -7.79
CA SER A 3 -16.03 17.20 -6.64
C SER A 3 -15.57 15.76 -6.44
N ASN A 4 -14.28 15.50 -6.24
CA ASN A 4 -13.95 14.43 -5.33
C ASN A 4 -12.65 14.79 -4.59
N PRO A 5 -12.65 14.74 -3.25
CA PRO A 5 -11.58 15.27 -2.43
C PRO A 5 -10.24 14.63 -2.77
N GLU A 6 -9.30 15.49 -3.10
CA GLU A 6 -7.87 15.25 -3.04
C GLU A 6 -7.51 14.67 -1.64
N SER A 7 -6.67 13.64 -1.61
CA SER A 7 -5.77 13.29 -0.49
C SER A 7 -6.17 12.29 0.61
N VAL A 8 -7.22 11.45 0.48
CA VAL A 8 -7.44 10.35 1.45
C VAL A 8 -7.44 8.99 0.76
N LEU A 9 -6.46 8.16 1.10
CA LEU A 9 -6.45 6.75 0.71
C LEU A 9 -7.56 6.03 1.45
N THR A 10 -8.49 5.44 0.70
CA THR A 10 -9.60 4.67 1.26
C THR A 10 -9.36 3.17 1.04
N PRO A 11 -9.96 2.31 1.89
CA PRO A 11 -9.90 0.86 1.72
C PRO A 11 -10.26 0.39 0.30
N GLU A 12 -11.31 0.99 -0.26
CA GLU A 12 -11.80 0.68 -1.62
C GLU A 12 -10.79 1.06 -2.69
N ARG A 13 -10.11 2.20 -2.54
CA ARG A 13 -9.08 2.66 -3.48
C ARG A 13 -7.84 1.77 -3.45
N ILE A 14 -7.38 1.41 -2.26
CA ILE A 14 -6.22 0.53 -2.07
C ILE A 14 -6.50 -0.83 -2.70
N ARG A 15 -7.67 -1.39 -2.44
CA ARG A 15 -8.13 -2.65 -3.05
C ARG A 15 -8.21 -2.56 -4.57
N ALA A 16 -8.73 -1.46 -5.11
CA ALA A 16 -8.80 -1.23 -6.55
C ALA A 16 -7.40 -1.11 -7.20
N ASP A 17 -6.47 -0.38 -6.58
CA ASP A 17 -5.09 -0.24 -7.07
C ASP A 17 -4.37 -1.62 -7.10
N VAL A 18 -4.56 -2.46 -6.08
CA VAL A 18 -4.02 -3.82 -6.05
C VAL A 18 -4.66 -4.71 -7.12
N ALA A 19 -5.98 -4.67 -7.25
CA ALA A 19 -6.72 -5.47 -8.23
C ALA A 19 -6.35 -5.11 -9.67
N GLU A 20 -6.14 -3.82 -9.96
CA GLU A 20 -5.63 -3.32 -11.25
C GLU A 20 -4.28 -3.94 -11.60
N LEU A 21 -3.37 -4.04 -10.62
CA LEU A 21 -2.06 -4.67 -10.81
C LEU A 21 -2.16 -6.17 -11.02
N VAL A 22 -2.92 -6.87 -10.17
CA VAL A 22 -3.12 -8.32 -10.28
C VAL A 22 -3.88 -8.69 -11.56
N GLY A 23 -4.75 -7.80 -12.04
CA GLY A 23 -5.63 -8.04 -13.19
C GLY A 23 -6.86 -8.88 -12.80
N CYS A 24 -7.35 -8.75 -11.58
CA CYS A 24 -8.55 -9.42 -11.09
C CYS A 24 -9.61 -8.41 -10.63
N ASP A 25 -10.81 -8.88 -10.30
CA ASP A 25 -11.83 -8.01 -9.72
C ASP A 25 -11.48 -7.70 -8.26
N PRO A 26 -11.54 -6.43 -7.81
CA PRO A 26 -11.30 -6.10 -6.42
C PRO A 26 -12.17 -6.95 -5.50
N ALA A 27 -13.44 -7.20 -5.84
CA ALA A 27 -14.37 -7.99 -5.04
C ALA A 27 -13.92 -9.44 -4.78
N GLU A 28 -13.06 -10.01 -5.64
CA GLU A 28 -12.52 -11.36 -5.50
C GLU A 28 -11.31 -11.44 -4.56
N ILE A 29 -10.66 -10.31 -4.26
CA ILE A 29 -9.54 -10.27 -3.32
C ILE A 29 -10.08 -10.30 -1.89
N ALA A 30 -9.81 -11.37 -1.14
CA ALA A 30 -10.17 -11.43 0.27
C ALA A 30 -9.31 -10.44 1.09
N PRO A 31 -9.86 -9.83 2.16
CA PRO A 31 -9.12 -8.90 3.01
C PRO A 31 -7.88 -9.55 3.66
N ASP A 32 -7.99 -10.82 4.06
CA ASP A 32 -6.88 -11.59 4.64
C ASP A 32 -6.07 -12.37 3.58
N ALA A 33 -6.30 -12.14 2.29
CA ALA A 33 -5.52 -12.80 1.24
C ALA A 33 -4.11 -12.25 1.18
N ASN A 34 -3.14 -13.16 0.99
CA ASN A 34 -1.76 -12.78 0.75
C ASN A 34 -1.59 -12.33 -0.71
N LEU A 35 -1.22 -11.07 -0.90
CA LEU A 35 -1.05 -10.45 -2.20
C LEU A 35 0.10 -11.07 -3.00
N PHE A 36 1.14 -11.61 -2.36
CA PHE A 36 2.18 -12.36 -3.07
C PHE A 36 1.64 -13.63 -3.72
N ASP A 37 0.71 -14.32 -3.05
CA ASP A 37 0.05 -15.52 -3.58
C ASP A 37 -0.86 -15.17 -4.77
N LEU A 38 -1.46 -13.98 -4.74
CA LEU A 38 -2.22 -13.41 -5.86
C LEU A 38 -1.35 -12.92 -7.03
N GLY A 39 -0.02 -12.96 -6.91
CA GLY A 39 0.92 -12.53 -7.95
C GLY A 39 1.33 -11.07 -7.89
N VAL A 40 1.17 -10.40 -6.74
CA VAL A 40 1.84 -9.12 -6.48
C VAL A 40 3.29 -9.40 -6.15
N ASP A 41 4.20 -9.06 -7.05
CA ASP A 41 5.64 -9.15 -6.84
C ASP A 41 6.23 -7.86 -6.22
N SER A 42 7.52 -7.90 -5.86
CA SER A 42 8.23 -6.77 -5.24
C SER A 42 8.22 -5.50 -6.09
N VAL A 43 8.24 -5.63 -7.42
CA VAL A 43 8.23 -4.47 -8.33
C VAL A 43 6.86 -3.81 -8.31
N ARG A 44 5.79 -4.62 -8.41
CA ARG A 44 4.40 -4.13 -8.28
C ARG A 44 4.14 -3.46 -6.95
N MET A 45 4.67 -4.03 -5.87
CA MET A 45 4.57 -3.43 -4.53
C MET A 45 5.29 -2.08 -4.46
N MET A 46 6.50 -1.96 -4.98
CA MET A 46 7.21 -0.67 -5.03
C MET A 46 6.43 0.39 -5.83
N MET A 47 5.79 0.01 -6.93
CA MET A 47 4.93 0.92 -7.70
C MET A 47 3.72 1.40 -6.89
N LEU A 48 3.11 0.52 -6.10
CA LEU A 48 1.99 0.89 -5.21
C LEU A 48 2.42 1.84 -4.10
N VAL A 49 3.54 1.53 -3.43
CA VAL A 49 4.14 2.38 -2.39
C VAL A 49 4.37 3.79 -2.91
N GLU A 50 4.98 3.92 -4.09
CA GLU A 50 5.22 5.23 -4.72
C GLU A 50 3.91 5.95 -5.06
N ARG A 51 2.93 5.23 -5.63
CA ARG A 51 1.61 5.78 -5.97
C ARG A 51 0.85 6.30 -4.74
N TRP A 52 0.92 5.57 -3.62
CA TRP A 52 0.28 5.96 -2.37
C TRP A 52 1.02 7.10 -1.66
N ARG A 53 2.36 7.11 -1.70
CA ARG A 53 3.16 8.25 -1.23
C ARG A 53 2.84 9.52 -2.00
N ALA A 54 2.74 9.44 -3.33
CA ALA A 54 2.31 10.56 -4.17
C ALA A 54 0.88 11.02 -3.87
N ALA A 55 0.02 10.13 -3.35
CA ALA A 55 -1.34 10.43 -2.92
C ALA A 55 -1.44 10.95 -1.47
N GLY A 56 -0.33 10.98 -0.71
CA GLY A 56 -0.26 11.54 0.65
C GLY A 56 0.07 10.55 1.77
N ALA A 57 0.19 9.23 1.50
CA ALA A 57 0.65 8.25 2.51
C ALA A 57 2.17 8.26 2.62
N THR A 58 2.74 9.29 3.24
CA THR A 58 4.20 9.40 3.41
C THR A 58 4.78 8.41 4.42
N GLN A 59 3.94 7.75 5.22
CA GLN A 59 4.36 6.81 6.27
C GLN A 59 4.42 5.35 5.79
N VAL A 60 3.98 5.06 4.56
CA VAL A 60 4.04 3.69 4.03
C VAL A 60 5.46 3.33 3.62
N GLU A 61 5.96 2.22 4.18
CA GLU A 61 7.28 1.67 3.89
C GLU A 61 7.14 0.28 3.26
N PHE A 62 7.96 -0.01 2.24
CA PHE A 62 8.02 -1.34 1.63
C PHE A 62 8.22 -2.49 2.64
N PRO A 63 9.18 -2.44 3.60
CA PRO A 63 9.37 -3.54 4.54
C PRO A 63 8.14 -3.82 5.41
N ASP A 64 7.37 -2.78 5.77
CA ASP A 64 6.13 -2.90 6.55
C ASP A 64 5.07 -3.68 5.75
N LEU A 65 4.87 -3.29 4.50
CA LEU A 65 3.96 -3.99 3.58
C LEU A 65 4.42 -5.41 3.23
N ALA A 66 5.73 -5.63 3.13
CA ALA A 66 6.32 -6.92 2.77
C ALA A 66 6.29 -7.92 3.92
N GLU A 67 6.40 -7.46 5.18
CA GLU A 67 6.24 -8.30 6.36
C GLU A 67 4.84 -8.93 6.42
N ARG A 68 3.82 -8.13 6.08
CA ARG A 68 2.42 -8.55 6.05
C ARG A 68 1.74 -8.09 4.75
N ALA A 69 1.93 -8.90 3.71
CA ALA A 69 1.31 -8.70 2.39
C ALA A 69 -0.19 -9.04 2.37
N GLU A 70 -0.94 -8.65 3.39
CA GLU A 70 -2.39 -8.84 3.49
C GLU A 70 -3.10 -7.55 3.13
N LEU A 71 -4.16 -7.62 2.34
CA LEU A 71 -4.91 -6.43 1.92
C LEU A 71 -5.44 -5.63 3.13
N ALA A 72 -5.97 -6.33 4.15
CA ALA A 72 -6.47 -5.72 5.38
C ALA A 72 -5.37 -4.96 6.15
N HIS A 73 -4.16 -5.52 6.21
CA HIS A 73 -3.03 -4.89 6.86
C HIS A 73 -2.60 -3.62 6.12
N TRP A 74 -2.47 -3.70 4.79
CA TRP A 74 -2.11 -2.56 3.95
C TRP A 74 -3.10 -1.41 4.10
N ILE A 75 -4.40 -1.74 4.13
CA ILE A 75 -5.45 -0.76 4.40
C ILE A 75 -5.23 -0.11 5.76
N ALA A 76 -5.03 -0.88 6.83
CA ALA A 76 -4.86 -0.35 8.17
C ALA A 76 -3.66 0.61 8.29
N VAL A 77 -2.53 0.26 7.65
CA VAL A 77 -1.32 1.08 7.58
C VAL A 77 -1.58 2.38 6.82
N LEU A 78 -2.22 2.30 5.66
CA LEU A 78 -2.47 3.45 4.78
C LEU A 78 -3.58 4.38 5.28
N THR A 79 -4.56 3.87 6.04
CA THR A 79 -5.62 4.68 6.64
C THR A 79 -5.24 5.26 8.00
N GLY A 80 -4.05 4.96 8.53
CA GLY A 80 -3.57 5.50 9.80
C GLY A 80 -4.37 5.03 11.02
N THR A 81 -5.03 3.87 10.91
CA THR A 81 -5.73 3.24 12.05
C THR A 81 -4.78 2.62 13.07
N ASP A 82 -3.49 2.51 12.73
CA ASP A 82 -2.43 2.11 13.64
C ASP A 82 -1.87 3.35 14.33
N GLU A 83 -2.50 3.75 15.44
CA GLU A 83 -2.07 4.85 16.30
C GLU A 83 -0.85 4.42 17.12
N THR A 84 0.28 4.03 16.52
CA THR A 84 1.54 3.85 17.26
C THR A 84 2.78 4.14 16.40
N THR A 85 3.28 5.37 16.55
CA THR A 85 4.70 5.79 16.50
C THR A 85 5.75 4.65 16.49
N THR A 86 6.61 4.59 15.47
CA THR A 86 8.06 4.21 15.47
C THR A 86 8.57 4.28 14.00
N SER A 87 9.36 5.26 13.54
CA SER A 87 10.78 5.58 13.78
C SER A 87 11.81 4.52 13.30
N GLY A 88 12.46 4.78 12.16
CA GLY A 88 13.73 4.17 11.70
C GLY A 88 13.63 3.57 10.27
N THR A 89 14.51 3.81 9.30
CA THR A 89 15.94 4.16 9.36
C THR A 89 16.42 4.90 8.11
N ASN A 90 17.29 5.91 8.31
CA ASN A 90 18.24 6.40 7.32
C ASN A 90 18.95 5.23 6.60
N THR A 91 19.21 5.36 5.30
CA THR A 91 20.43 4.81 4.69
C THR A 91 21.01 5.88 3.78
N GLU A 92 21.87 6.67 4.40
CA GLU A 92 23.01 7.29 3.74
C GLU A 92 23.79 6.15 3.05
N GLY A 93 23.86 6.22 1.73
CA GLY A 93 24.55 5.26 0.87
C GLY A 93 25.35 6.02 -0.19
N GLU A 94 26.19 6.94 0.26
CA GLU A 94 27.30 7.46 -0.52
C GLU A 94 28.35 6.35 -0.67
N SER A 95 28.57 5.86 -1.90
CA SER A 95 29.68 5.00 -2.36
C SER A 95 29.50 4.80 -3.88
N ALA A 96 30.41 5.12 -4.80
CA ALA A 96 31.77 5.65 -4.79
C ALA A 96 32.05 6.32 -6.15
#